data_AF-A0A3B0ZLZ1-F1
#
_entry.id   AF-A0A3B0ZLZ1-F1
#
_cell.length_a   1.000
_cell.length_b   1.000
_cell.length_c   1.000
_cell.angle_alpha   90.00
_cell.angle_beta   90.00
_cell.angle_gamma   90.00
#
_symmetry.space_group_name_H-M   'P 1'
#
loop_
_entity.id
_entity.type
_entity.pdbx_description
1 polymer ?
#
loop_
_entity_poly.entity_id
_entity_poly.type
_entity_poly.pdbx_seq_one_letter_code
_entity_poly.pdbx_strand_id
1 'polypeptide(L)'
;TAAEEEEKTQSKISSHENLIDFIALINEALNNEVNSSCKELKQARGVIGDAVSNLGSSFSGLNSEIQNQKGMVVSLIDNVSGASLKASDDSEKAIGIKEFANETSKILTYFIDLLVNVSKQSIETVHKIDDMVYQMDEIFKLLEDIKTIADQTSLLALNAAIEAAHAGEAGRGFAVVADEVRKLSQHSNKFNDEIREHVEKTRVSITDARRIVGDVASKDMNMAISAKSRVDMMLEEVGSMNKRVSENLGEVSLISDNINNNVNQAVRGLQFEDIVSQQIDSSQKYLEKLKGFSNDILQGLSELNSTENEITYDESIKELKLKLKNSRSNLNHERDKPAHQESIVEGEVELF
;
A
#
# COMPACT_ATOMS: atom_id res chain seq x y z
N THR A 1 -6.75 -37.72 100.38
CA THR A 1 -6.31 -38.74 99.41
C THR A 1 -7.39 -39.04 98.38
N ALA A 2 -8.62 -39.46 98.71
CA ALA A 2 -9.67 -39.66 97.68
C ALA A 2 -10.17 -38.36 96.99
N ALA A 3 -10.33 -37.26 97.75
CA ALA A 3 -10.75 -35.97 97.19
C ALA A 3 -9.68 -35.29 96.31
N GLU A 4 -8.38 -35.50 96.61
CA GLU A 4 -7.26 -35.01 95.78
C GLU A 4 -7.10 -35.82 94.49
N GLU A 5 -7.53 -37.09 94.48
CA GLU A 5 -7.60 -37.91 93.28
C GLU A 5 -8.79 -37.49 92.40
N GLU A 6 -9.99 -37.29 92.94
CA GLU A 6 -11.13 -36.76 92.18
C GLU A 6 -10.87 -35.37 91.56
N GLU A 7 -10.25 -34.47 92.32
CA GLU A 7 -9.92 -33.11 91.85
C GLU A 7 -8.83 -33.13 90.75
N LYS A 8 -7.86 -34.06 90.84
CA LYS A 8 -6.88 -34.32 89.77
C LYS A 8 -7.52 -34.93 88.52
N THR A 9 -8.50 -35.82 88.68
CA THR A 9 -9.19 -36.48 87.57
C THR A 9 -10.11 -35.48 86.85
N GLN A 10 -10.86 -34.65 87.57
CA GLN A 10 -11.65 -33.55 86.99
C GLN A 10 -10.78 -32.46 86.34
N SER A 11 -9.65 -32.08 86.96
CA SER A 11 -8.67 -31.15 86.38
C SER A 11 -8.04 -31.69 85.09
N LYS A 12 -7.74 -32.99 85.03
CA LYS A 12 -7.26 -33.66 83.83
C LYS A 12 -8.32 -33.70 82.73
N ILE A 13 -9.57 -34.04 83.04
CA ILE A 13 -10.67 -34.09 82.06
C ILE A 13 -10.91 -32.70 81.44
N SER A 14 -10.97 -31.66 82.28
CA SER A 14 -11.08 -30.25 81.82
C SER A 14 -9.89 -29.82 80.95
N SER A 15 -8.69 -30.30 81.24
CA SER A 15 -7.50 -30.00 80.43
C SER A 15 -7.53 -30.69 79.06
N HIS A 16 -8.16 -31.86 78.94
CA HIS A 16 -8.28 -32.59 77.67
C HIS A 16 -9.37 -31.98 76.77
N GLU A 17 -10.53 -31.61 77.32
CA GLU A 17 -11.56 -30.87 76.57
C GLU A 17 -11.01 -29.54 76.01
N ASN A 18 -10.30 -28.76 76.83
CA ASN A 18 -9.68 -27.50 76.38
C ASN A 18 -8.67 -27.70 75.24
N LEU A 19 -7.95 -28.83 75.22
CA LEU A 19 -6.94 -29.13 74.21
C LEU A 19 -7.59 -29.62 72.90
N ILE A 20 -8.70 -30.35 73.00
CA ILE A 20 -9.51 -30.76 71.85
C ILE A 20 -10.16 -29.55 71.19
N ASP A 21 -10.78 -28.65 71.98
CA ASP A 21 -11.35 -27.39 71.47
C ASP A 21 -10.29 -26.52 70.80
N PHE A 22 -9.09 -26.43 71.38
CA PHE A 22 -7.97 -25.70 70.77
C PHE A 22 -7.55 -26.31 69.43
N ILE A 23 -7.45 -27.64 69.33
CA ILE A 23 -7.11 -28.31 68.06
C ILE A 23 -8.25 -28.18 67.05
N ALA A 24 -9.51 -28.21 67.50
CA ALA A 24 -10.68 -27.99 66.64
C ALA A 24 -10.63 -26.59 66.01
N LEU A 25 -10.32 -25.55 66.78
CA LEU A 25 -10.13 -24.18 66.28
C LEU A 25 -8.98 -24.09 65.26
N ILE A 26 -7.84 -24.74 65.53
CA ILE A 26 -6.71 -24.79 64.58
C ILE A 26 -7.12 -25.49 63.29
N ASN A 27 -7.82 -26.62 63.38
CA ASN A 27 -8.26 -27.37 62.21
C ASN A 27 -9.33 -26.62 61.42
N GLU A 28 -10.24 -25.90 62.08
CA GLU A 28 -11.21 -25.04 61.41
C GLU A 28 -10.49 -23.92 60.64
N ALA A 29 -9.53 -23.24 61.25
CA ALA A 29 -8.71 -22.23 60.60
C ALA A 29 -7.90 -22.82 59.42
N LEU A 30 -7.24 -23.96 59.61
CA LEU A 30 -6.50 -24.66 58.56
C LEU A 30 -7.41 -25.07 57.40
N ASN A 31 -8.57 -25.65 57.69
CA ASN A 31 -9.51 -26.09 56.66
C ASN A 31 -10.09 -24.91 55.89
N ASN A 32 -10.37 -23.79 56.57
CA ASN A 32 -10.78 -22.55 55.92
C ASN A 32 -9.68 -22.01 55.01
N GLU A 33 -8.43 -21.96 55.46
CA GLU A 33 -7.29 -21.49 54.66
C GLU A 33 -7.02 -22.39 53.45
N VAL A 34 -7.10 -23.72 53.64
CA VAL A 34 -6.97 -24.71 52.56
C VAL A 34 -8.09 -24.57 51.53
N ASN A 35 -9.34 -24.39 51.97
CA ASN A 35 -10.46 -24.18 51.05
C ASN A 35 -10.28 -22.87 50.24
N SER A 36 -9.86 -21.79 50.90
CA SER A 36 -9.56 -20.51 50.25
C SER A 36 -8.42 -20.66 49.23
N SER A 37 -7.32 -21.30 49.61
CA SER A 37 -6.17 -21.57 48.73
C SER A 37 -6.58 -22.41 47.50
N CYS A 38 -7.37 -23.46 47.70
CA CYS A 38 -7.90 -24.26 46.58
C CYS A 38 -8.79 -23.45 45.64
N LYS A 39 -9.62 -22.53 46.18
CA LYS A 39 -10.46 -21.65 45.38
C LYS A 39 -9.62 -20.67 44.56
N GLU A 40 -8.61 -20.05 45.17
CA GLU A 40 -7.67 -19.15 44.50
C GLU A 40 -6.88 -19.88 43.39
N LEU A 41 -6.41 -21.09 43.65
CA LEU A 41 -5.72 -21.92 42.65
C LEU A 41 -6.64 -22.27 41.46
N LYS A 42 -7.92 -22.60 41.70
CA LYS A 42 -8.90 -22.84 40.62
C LYS A 42 -9.15 -21.58 39.80
N GLN A 43 -9.25 -20.43 40.47
CA GLN A 43 -9.41 -19.15 39.80
C GLN A 43 -8.18 -18.80 38.96
N ALA A 44 -6.97 -18.99 39.50
CA ALA A 44 -5.72 -18.79 38.77
C ALA A 44 -5.64 -19.67 37.52
N ARG A 45 -6.01 -20.96 37.63
CA ARG A 45 -6.09 -21.87 36.48
C ARG A 45 -7.05 -21.36 35.40
N GLY A 46 -8.25 -20.91 35.80
CA GLY A 46 -9.23 -20.34 34.86
C GLY A 46 -8.69 -19.12 34.12
N VAL A 47 -8.12 -18.16 34.84
CA VAL A 47 -7.54 -16.94 34.25
C VAL A 47 -6.38 -17.26 33.30
N ILE A 48 -5.53 -18.23 33.66
CA ILE A 48 -4.41 -18.67 32.79
C ILE A 48 -4.94 -19.33 31.52
N GLY A 49 -5.91 -20.25 31.64
CA GLY A 49 -6.52 -20.90 30.48
C GLY A 49 -7.20 -19.91 29.53
N ASP A 50 -7.95 -18.95 30.07
CA ASP A 50 -8.59 -17.89 29.29
C ASP A 50 -7.54 -17.00 28.59
N ALA A 51 -6.47 -16.61 29.29
CA ALA A 51 -5.40 -15.81 28.72
C ALA A 51 -4.68 -16.54 27.58
N VAL A 52 -4.39 -17.83 27.75
CA VAL A 52 -3.71 -18.67 26.75
C VAL A 52 -4.60 -18.91 25.54
N SER A 53 -5.91 -19.14 25.73
CA SER A 53 -6.87 -19.24 24.63
C SER A 53 -6.95 -17.94 23.82
N ASN A 54 -7.01 -16.79 24.50
CA ASN A 54 -7.01 -15.47 23.85
C ASN A 54 -5.69 -15.18 23.11
N LEU A 55 -4.54 -15.55 23.67
CA LEU A 55 -3.25 -15.44 22.99
C LEU A 55 -3.16 -16.37 21.78
N GLY A 56 -3.64 -17.61 21.90
CA GLY A 56 -3.66 -18.59 20.82
C GLY A 56 -4.48 -18.11 19.61
N SER A 57 -5.69 -17.59 19.86
CA SER A 57 -6.51 -16.98 18.79
C SER A 57 -5.85 -15.74 18.17
N SER A 58 -5.22 -14.90 18.98
CA SER A 58 -4.48 -13.71 18.51
C SER A 58 -3.29 -14.09 17.62
N PHE A 59 -2.48 -15.08 18.02
CA PHE A 59 -1.35 -15.56 17.21
C PHE A 59 -1.80 -16.26 15.93
N SER A 60 -2.89 -17.03 15.97
CA SER A 60 -3.48 -17.63 14.77
C SER A 60 -3.97 -16.58 13.78
N GLY A 61 -4.66 -15.54 14.28
CA GLY A 61 -5.07 -14.39 13.48
C GLY A 61 -3.87 -13.65 12.87
N LEU A 62 -2.84 -13.39 13.66
CA LEU A 62 -1.62 -12.75 13.19
C LEU A 62 -0.90 -13.59 12.12
N ASN A 63 -0.85 -14.91 12.26
CA ASN A 63 -0.30 -15.80 11.24
C ASN A 63 -1.09 -15.70 9.92
N SER A 64 -2.42 -15.64 9.97
CA SER A 64 -3.27 -15.45 8.80
C SER A 64 -3.00 -14.11 8.10
N GLU A 65 -2.91 -13.02 8.87
CA GLU A 65 -2.58 -11.69 8.34
C GLU A 65 -1.20 -11.65 7.66
N ILE A 66 -0.20 -12.33 8.23
CA ILE A 66 1.14 -12.43 7.62
C ILE A 66 1.09 -13.19 6.29
N GLN A 67 0.31 -14.26 6.18
CA GLN A 67 0.16 -15.00 4.92
C GLN A 67 -0.53 -14.15 3.85
N ASN A 68 -1.58 -13.41 4.23
CA ASN A 68 -2.24 -12.46 3.33
C ASN A 68 -1.28 -11.35 2.88
N GLN A 69 -0.50 -10.79 3.80
CA GLN A 69 0.52 -9.79 3.51
C GLN A 69 1.56 -10.32 2.53
N LYS A 70 2.06 -11.53 2.73
CA LYS A 70 3.04 -12.18 1.85
C LYS A 70 2.49 -12.35 0.43
N GLY A 71 1.22 -12.78 0.30
CA GLY A 71 0.53 -12.86 -0.99
C GLY A 71 0.46 -11.50 -1.70
N MET A 72 0.08 -10.45 -0.98
CA MET A 72 0.03 -9.09 -1.54
C MET A 72 1.40 -8.58 -1.97
N VAL A 73 2.46 -8.84 -1.19
CA VAL A 73 3.84 -8.45 -1.53
C VAL A 73 4.28 -9.13 -2.83
N VAL A 74 4.01 -10.42 -3.01
CA VAL A 74 4.32 -11.14 -4.25
C VAL A 74 3.58 -10.52 -5.44
N SER A 75 2.26 -10.28 -5.31
CA SER A 75 1.49 -9.63 -6.37
C SER A 75 1.97 -8.22 -6.70
N LEU A 76 2.41 -7.43 -5.71
CA LEU A 76 2.99 -6.10 -5.94
C LEU A 76 4.34 -6.19 -6.65
N ILE A 77 5.19 -7.16 -6.28
CA ILE A 77 6.47 -7.42 -6.96
C ILE A 77 6.22 -7.77 -8.43
N ASP A 78 5.23 -8.61 -8.74
CA ASP A 78 4.89 -9.00 -10.11
C ASP A 78 4.44 -7.79 -10.95
N ASN A 79 3.58 -6.93 -10.38
CA ASN A 79 3.10 -5.70 -11.02
C ASN A 79 4.23 -4.68 -11.27
N VAL A 80 5.12 -4.48 -10.30
CA VAL A 80 6.27 -3.59 -10.37
C VAL A 80 7.31 -4.11 -11.37
N SER A 81 7.55 -5.41 -11.38
CA SER A 81 8.53 -6.06 -12.26
C SER A 81 8.04 -6.17 -13.71
N GLY A 82 6.74 -5.93 -13.95
CA GLY A 82 6.11 -6.24 -15.23
C GLY A 82 6.11 -7.74 -15.53
N ALA A 83 6.34 -8.57 -14.50
CA ALA A 83 6.32 -10.01 -14.57
C ALA A 83 4.89 -10.51 -14.36
N SER A 84 3.91 -9.86 -14.99
CA SER A 84 2.58 -10.42 -15.14
C SER A 84 2.73 -11.65 -16.02
N LEU A 85 3.08 -12.78 -15.39
CA LEU A 85 2.97 -14.11 -15.95
C LEU A 85 1.58 -14.17 -16.56
N LYS A 86 1.54 -14.33 -17.87
CA LYS A 86 0.40 -14.66 -18.73
C LYS A 86 -0.74 -15.36 -17.97
N ALA A 87 -1.53 -14.60 -17.22
CA ALA A 87 -2.71 -15.09 -16.54
C ALA A 87 -3.86 -14.85 -17.50
N SER A 88 -4.05 -15.85 -18.37
CA SER A 88 -5.31 -16.19 -19.04
C SER A 88 -6.00 -15.06 -19.81
N ASP A 89 -5.86 -15.14 -21.14
CA ASP A 89 -6.65 -14.70 -22.31
C ASP A 89 -7.81 -13.69 -22.23
N ASP A 90 -8.28 -13.22 -21.07
CA ASP A 90 -9.51 -12.43 -20.93
C ASP A 90 -9.46 -11.34 -19.84
N SER A 91 -8.33 -11.17 -19.14
CA SER A 91 -8.11 -10.00 -18.27
C SER A 91 -7.27 -8.96 -19.02
N GLU A 92 -7.75 -7.71 -19.04
CA GLU A 92 -7.01 -6.55 -19.55
C GLU A 92 -5.54 -6.68 -19.13
N LYS A 93 -4.62 -6.81 -20.10
CA LYS A 93 -3.19 -6.85 -19.84
C LYS A 93 -2.84 -5.65 -18.98
N ALA A 94 -2.64 -5.87 -17.69
CA ALA A 94 -2.10 -4.87 -16.79
C ALA A 94 -0.67 -4.60 -17.28
N ILE A 95 -0.51 -3.54 -18.07
CA ILE A 95 0.79 -3.11 -18.56
C ILE A 95 1.60 -2.72 -17.33
N GLY A 96 2.65 -3.49 -17.03
CA GLY A 96 3.54 -3.17 -15.91
C GLY A 96 4.14 -1.78 -16.10
N ILE A 97 4.43 -1.08 -14.99
CA ILE A 97 4.97 0.30 -15.00
C ILE A 97 6.18 0.46 -15.93
N LYS A 98 7.03 -0.56 -16.00
CA LYS A 98 8.20 -0.59 -16.89
C LYS A 98 7.82 -0.66 -18.37
N GLU A 99 6.83 -1.46 -18.73
CA GLU A 99 6.36 -1.59 -20.10
C GLU A 99 5.60 -0.32 -20.52
N PHE A 100 4.79 0.24 -19.63
CA PHE A 100 4.12 1.52 -19.83
C PHE A 100 5.11 2.66 -20.08
N ALA A 101 6.16 2.76 -19.28
CA ALA A 101 7.22 3.75 -19.46
C ALA A 101 7.94 3.60 -20.82
N ASN A 102 8.22 2.36 -21.23
CA ASN A 102 8.87 2.06 -22.50
C ASN A 102 7.99 2.42 -23.71
N GLU A 103 6.72 2.00 -23.70
CA GLU A 103 5.77 2.35 -24.77
C GLU A 103 5.53 3.86 -24.85
N THR A 104 5.43 4.54 -23.70
CA THR A 104 5.33 6.01 -23.66
C THR A 104 6.55 6.68 -24.27
N SER A 105 7.76 6.20 -23.97
CA SER A 105 9.00 6.70 -24.56
C SER A 105 9.03 6.53 -26.09
N LYS A 106 8.60 5.37 -26.60
CA LYS A 106 8.52 5.09 -28.05
C LYS A 106 7.52 6.01 -28.74
N ILE A 107 6.31 6.13 -28.21
CA ILE A 107 5.25 7.00 -28.76
C ILE A 107 5.73 8.45 -28.80
N LEU A 108 6.38 8.91 -27.73
CA LEU A 108 6.90 10.27 -27.68
C LEU A 108 8.01 10.49 -28.70
N THR A 109 8.94 9.54 -28.82
CA THR A 109 10.03 9.62 -29.82
C THR A 109 9.46 9.72 -31.23
N TYR A 110 8.47 8.88 -31.55
CA TYR A 110 7.75 8.94 -32.83
C TYR A 110 7.07 10.30 -33.05
N PHE A 111 6.40 10.85 -32.03
CA PHE A 111 5.73 12.15 -32.13
C PHE A 111 6.73 13.30 -32.36
N ILE A 112 7.89 13.25 -31.71
CA ILE A 112 8.97 14.23 -31.92
C ILE A 112 9.51 14.15 -33.34
N ASP A 113 9.75 12.94 -33.85
CA ASP A 113 10.20 12.76 -35.24
C ASP A 113 9.17 13.28 -36.25
N LEU A 114 7.88 13.08 -35.98
CA LEU A 114 6.80 13.67 -36.78
C LEU A 114 6.85 15.20 -36.77
N LEU A 115 7.03 15.82 -35.60
CA LEU A 115 7.13 17.28 -35.48
C LEU A 115 8.37 17.85 -36.19
N VAL A 116 9.51 17.16 -36.11
CA VAL A 116 10.72 17.54 -36.86
C VAL A 116 10.44 17.54 -38.36
N ASN A 117 9.76 16.50 -38.87
CA ASN A 117 9.39 16.41 -40.27
C ASN A 117 8.41 17.52 -40.69
N VAL A 118 7.41 17.84 -39.87
CA VAL A 118 6.46 18.93 -40.12
C VAL A 118 7.16 20.29 -40.13
N SER A 119 8.09 20.53 -39.20
CA SER A 119 8.88 21.76 -39.17
C SER A 119 9.72 21.90 -40.45
N LYS A 120 10.39 20.82 -40.90
CA LYS A 120 11.12 20.81 -42.17
C LYS A 120 10.23 21.14 -43.38
N GLN A 121 9.06 20.49 -43.48
CA GLN A 121 8.10 20.76 -44.56
C GLN A 121 7.57 22.20 -44.51
N SER A 122 7.41 22.76 -43.32
CA SER A 122 6.99 24.16 -43.14
C SER A 122 8.06 25.13 -43.65
N ILE A 123 9.34 24.86 -43.38
CA ILE A 123 10.46 25.65 -43.93
C ILE A 123 10.50 25.57 -45.46
N GLU A 124 10.35 24.39 -46.05
CA GLU A 124 10.28 24.23 -47.51
C GLU A 124 9.08 24.99 -48.11
N THR A 125 7.96 25.03 -47.39
CA THR A 125 6.76 25.79 -47.79
C THR A 125 7.01 27.29 -47.74
N VAL A 126 7.73 27.81 -46.73
CA VAL A 126 8.14 29.22 -46.67
C VAL A 126 8.99 29.60 -47.88
N HIS A 127 9.94 28.75 -48.31
CA HIS A 127 10.73 29.00 -49.52
C HIS A 127 9.86 29.10 -50.78
N LYS A 128 8.88 28.21 -50.95
CA LYS A 128 7.94 28.29 -52.08
C LYS A 128 7.08 29.55 -52.04
N ILE A 129 6.71 30.01 -50.84
CA ILE A 129 5.98 31.26 -50.67
C ILE A 129 6.87 32.46 -51.04
N ASP A 130 8.16 32.46 -50.67
CA ASP A 130 9.12 33.48 -51.09
C ASP A 130 9.25 33.55 -52.62
N ASP A 131 9.29 32.40 -53.30
CA ASP A 131 9.29 32.33 -54.77
C ASP A 131 8.00 32.95 -55.37
N MET A 132 6.84 32.69 -54.75
CA MET A 132 5.57 33.29 -55.19
C MET A 132 5.56 34.81 -55.01
N VAL A 133 6.14 35.34 -53.93
CA VAL A 133 6.28 36.80 -53.74
C VAL A 133 7.12 37.40 -54.85
N TYR A 134 8.25 36.77 -55.21
CA TYR A 134 9.07 37.21 -56.33
C TYR A 134 8.30 37.20 -57.66
N GLN A 135 7.50 36.17 -57.92
CA GLN A 135 6.65 36.12 -59.12
C GLN A 135 5.60 37.24 -59.14
N MET A 136 5.03 37.61 -57.99
CA MET A 136 4.10 38.74 -57.90
C MET A 136 4.78 40.07 -58.22
N ASP A 137 6.03 40.27 -57.77
CA ASP A 137 6.81 41.47 -58.11
C ASP A 137 7.11 41.57 -59.60
N GLU A 138 7.39 40.44 -60.27
CA GLU A 138 7.53 40.40 -61.74
C GLU A 138 6.20 40.74 -62.45
N ILE A 139 5.06 40.27 -61.94
CA ILE A 139 3.74 40.66 -62.47
C ILE A 139 3.52 42.16 -62.34
N PHE A 140 3.89 42.79 -61.21
CA PHE A 140 3.79 44.24 -61.05
C PHE A 140 4.59 45.02 -62.10
N LYS A 141 5.78 44.54 -62.48
CA LYS A 141 6.59 45.13 -63.56
C LYS A 141 5.87 45.03 -64.90
N LEU A 142 5.33 43.85 -65.24
CA LEU A 142 4.57 43.65 -66.47
C LEU A 142 3.33 44.55 -66.55
N LEU A 143 2.62 44.75 -65.43
CA LEU A 143 1.48 45.67 -65.38
C LEU A 143 1.90 47.13 -65.58
N GLU A 144 3.08 47.53 -65.12
CA GLU A 144 3.63 48.88 -65.36
C GLU A 144 4.04 49.06 -66.84
N ASP A 145 4.61 48.04 -67.47
CA ASP A 145 4.92 48.05 -68.90
C ASP A 145 3.63 48.15 -69.74
N ILE A 146 2.60 47.38 -69.40
CA ILE A 146 1.29 47.43 -70.07
C ILE A 146 0.67 48.83 -69.94
N LYS A 147 0.75 49.45 -68.76
CA LYS A 147 0.29 50.83 -68.55
C LYS A 147 1.03 51.80 -69.46
N THR A 148 2.35 51.68 -69.52
CA THR A 148 3.19 52.51 -70.38
C THR A 148 2.81 52.36 -71.86
N ILE A 149 2.57 51.12 -72.33
CA ILE A 149 2.13 50.84 -73.70
C ILE A 149 0.75 51.45 -73.98
N ALA A 150 -0.20 51.31 -73.06
CA ALA A 150 -1.54 51.86 -73.20
C ALA A 150 -1.53 53.41 -73.21
N ASP A 151 -0.73 54.04 -72.36
CA ASP A 151 -0.52 55.49 -72.34
C ASP A 151 0.12 56.00 -73.64
N GLN A 152 1.15 55.31 -74.14
CA GLN A 152 1.76 55.62 -75.43
C GLN A 152 0.77 55.46 -76.59
N THR A 153 -0.03 54.40 -76.59
CA THR A 153 -1.05 54.14 -77.62
C THR A 153 -2.14 55.22 -77.59
N SER A 154 -2.57 55.63 -76.40
CA SER A 154 -3.51 56.74 -76.21
C SER A 154 -2.97 58.06 -76.75
N LEU A 155 -1.68 58.34 -76.53
CA LEU A 155 -1.00 59.54 -77.04
C LEU A 155 -0.86 59.49 -78.56
N LEU A 156 -0.49 58.34 -79.14
CA LEU A 156 -0.44 58.14 -80.59
C LEU A 156 -1.81 58.32 -81.23
N ALA A 157 -2.86 57.76 -80.62
CA ALA A 157 -4.23 57.92 -81.06
C ALA A 157 -4.70 59.38 -80.98
N LEU A 158 -4.30 60.12 -79.94
CA LEU A 158 -4.56 61.54 -79.83
C LEU A 158 -3.89 62.34 -80.96
N ASN A 159 -2.61 62.08 -81.23
CA ASN A 159 -1.89 62.72 -82.34
C ASN A 159 -2.54 62.41 -83.70
N ALA A 160 -2.96 61.16 -83.91
CA ALA A 160 -3.68 60.75 -85.13
C ALA A 160 -5.05 61.43 -85.25
N ALA A 161 -5.78 61.61 -84.15
CA ALA A 161 -7.05 62.33 -84.15
C ALA A 161 -6.86 63.82 -84.49
N ILE A 162 -5.79 64.45 -83.99
CA ILE A 162 -5.42 65.84 -84.32
C ILE A 162 -5.10 65.97 -85.82
N GLU A 163 -4.28 65.06 -86.36
CA GLU A 163 -3.89 65.09 -87.79
C GLU A 163 -5.08 64.81 -88.71
N ALA A 164 -5.96 63.88 -88.32
CA ALA A 164 -7.21 63.59 -89.02
C ALA A 164 -8.16 64.81 -89.04
N ALA A 165 -8.19 65.60 -87.97
CA ALA A 165 -8.93 66.87 -87.95
C ALA A 165 -8.28 67.94 -88.86
N HIS A 166 -6.96 67.96 -88.96
CA HIS A 166 -6.21 68.85 -89.86
C HIS A 166 -6.50 68.57 -91.34
N ALA A 167 -6.66 67.30 -91.71
CA ALA A 167 -6.99 66.87 -93.07
C ALA A 167 -8.46 67.14 -93.51
N GLY A 168 -9.30 67.72 -92.64
CA GLY A 168 -10.67 68.11 -92.96
C GLY A 168 -11.57 66.94 -93.37
N GLU A 169 -12.31 67.08 -94.47
CA GLU A 169 -13.24 66.02 -94.94
C GLU A 169 -12.51 64.71 -95.32
N ALA A 170 -11.28 64.77 -95.80
CA ALA A 170 -10.50 63.60 -96.19
C ALA A 170 -10.03 62.76 -94.99
N GLY A 171 -9.91 63.36 -93.79
CA GLY A 171 -9.46 62.70 -92.57
C GLY A 171 -10.57 62.08 -91.72
N ARG A 172 -11.84 62.26 -92.10
CA ARG A 172 -13.00 61.93 -91.26
C ARG A 172 -13.09 60.44 -90.86
N GLY A 173 -12.69 59.53 -91.74
CA GLY A 173 -12.59 58.10 -91.44
C GLY A 173 -11.45 57.76 -90.46
N PHE A 174 -10.30 58.44 -90.59
CA PHE A 174 -9.17 58.28 -89.67
C PHE A 174 -9.47 58.84 -88.28
N ALA A 175 -10.25 59.91 -88.18
CA ALA A 175 -10.66 60.48 -86.90
C ALA A 175 -11.48 59.48 -86.06
N VAL A 176 -12.41 58.75 -86.69
CA VAL A 176 -13.22 57.72 -86.01
C VAL A 176 -12.34 56.57 -85.50
N VAL A 177 -11.40 56.10 -86.32
CA VAL A 177 -10.46 55.04 -85.92
C VAL A 177 -9.58 55.51 -84.76
N ALA A 178 -9.04 56.74 -84.83
CA ALA A 178 -8.20 57.31 -83.79
C ALA A 178 -8.94 57.45 -82.45
N ASP A 179 -10.20 57.91 -82.45
CA ASP A 179 -11.01 57.97 -81.24
C ASP A 179 -11.32 56.58 -80.66
N GLU A 180 -11.55 55.57 -81.50
CA GLU A 180 -11.79 54.20 -81.04
C GLU A 180 -10.53 53.58 -80.43
N VAL A 181 -9.35 53.79 -81.04
CA VAL A 181 -8.05 53.37 -80.47
C VAL A 181 -7.82 54.06 -79.12
N ARG A 182 -8.11 55.37 -79.01
CA ARG A 182 -7.97 56.11 -77.74
C ARG A 182 -8.86 55.53 -76.64
N LYS A 183 -10.14 55.25 -76.94
CA LYS A 183 -11.06 54.61 -75.99
C LYS A 183 -10.58 53.23 -75.58
N LEU A 184 -10.07 52.44 -76.52
CA LEU A 184 -9.54 51.11 -76.25
C LEU A 184 -8.32 51.19 -75.30
N SER A 185 -7.39 52.12 -75.54
CA SER A 185 -6.25 52.35 -74.64
C SER A 185 -6.67 52.77 -73.23
N GLN A 186 -7.67 53.66 -73.10
CA GLN A 186 -8.23 54.04 -71.79
C GLN A 186 -8.89 52.85 -71.08
N HIS A 187 -9.62 52.01 -71.82
CA HIS A 187 -10.22 50.79 -71.29
C HIS A 187 -9.15 49.79 -70.83
N SER A 188 -8.08 49.61 -71.61
CA SER A 188 -6.92 48.79 -71.23
C SER A 188 -6.26 49.28 -69.95
N ASN A 189 -6.07 50.59 -69.78
CA ASN A 189 -5.55 51.16 -68.54
C ASN A 189 -6.43 50.85 -67.33
N LYS A 190 -7.75 51.04 -67.47
CA LYS A 190 -8.69 50.72 -66.38
C LYS A 190 -8.64 49.24 -66.01
N PHE A 191 -8.64 48.35 -67.00
CA PHE A 191 -8.53 46.92 -66.76
C PHE A 191 -7.19 46.53 -66.12
N ASN A 192 -6.09 47.18 -66.52
CA ASN A 192 -4.77 47.00 -65.93
C ASN A 192 -4.73 47.44 -64.45
N ASP A 193 -5.39 48.54 -64.09
CA ASP A 193 -5.54 48.99 -62.70
C ASP A 193 -6.39 48.01 -61.86
N GLU A 194 -7.46 47.43 -62.43
CA GLU A 194 -8.25 46.37 -61.78
C GLU A 194 -7.42 45.10 -61.53
N ILE A 195 -6.61 44.66 -62.50
CA ILE A 195 -5.68 43.52 -62.32
C ILE A 195 -4.67 43.83 -61.21
N ARG A 196 -4.10 45.04 -61.20
CA ARG A 196 -3.15 45.48 -60.18
C ARG A 196 -3.75 45.40 -58.78
N GLU A 197 -5.01 45.79 -58.59
CA GLU A 197 -5.69 45.65 -57.29
C GLU A 197 -5.82 44.18 -56.86
N HIS A 198 -6.17 43.28 -57.78
CA HIS A 198 -6.29 41.85 -57.48
C HIS A 198 -4.93 41.20 -57.15
N VAL A 199 -3.87 41.58 -57.85
CA VAL A 199 -2.51 41.11 -57.59
C VAL A 199 -2.02 41.61 -56.22
N GLU A 200 -2.33 42.87 -55.86
CA GLU A 200 -2.01 43.42 -54.54
C GLU A 200 -2.68 42.62 -53.40
N LYS A 201 -3.99 42.35 -53.51
CA LYS A 201 -4.72 41.53 -52.54
C LYS A 201 -4.13 40.13 -52.41
N THR A 202 -3.69 39.56 -53.53
CA THR A 202 -3.04 38.24 -53.56
C THR A 202 -1.68 38.28 -52.86
N ARG A 203 -0.87 39.32 -53.10
CA ARG A 203 0.43 39.51 -52.44
C ARG A 203 0.29 39.62 -50.92
N VAL A 204 -0.70 40.39 -50.44
CA VAL A 204 -0.99 40.50 -48.99
C VAL A 204 -1.34 39.13 -48.42
N SER A 205 -2.22 38.38 -49.08
CA SER A 205 -2.63 37.04 -48.65
C SER A 205 -1.46 36.03 -48.60
N ILE A 206 -0.56 36.09 -49.58
CA ILE A 206 0.67 35.28 -49.62
C ILE A 206 1.61 35.66 -48.47
N THR A 207 1.74 36.95 -48.17
CA THR A 207 2.57 37.45 -47.07
C THR A 207 2.03 37.01 -45.71
N ASP A 208 0.71 37.01 -45.54
CA ASP A 208 0.06 36.51 -44.33
C ASP A 208 0.27 34.99 -44.18
N ALA A 209 0.12 34.23 -45.26
CA ALA A 209 0.42 32.80 -45.27
C ALA A 209 1.88 32.51 -44.89
N ARG A 210 2.83 33.30 -45.41
CA ARG A 210 4.26 33.22 -45.06
C ARG A 210 4.48 33.34 -43.56
N ARG A 211 3.84 34.34 -42.93
CA ARG A 211 3.96 34.60 -41.49
C ARG A 211 3.44 33.42 -40.68
N ILE A 212 2.23 32.93 -41.00
CA ILE A 212 1.60 31.81 -40.28
C ILE A 212 2.47 30.55 -40.36
N VAL A 213 2.94 30.18 -41.56
CA VAL A 213 3.77 28.98 -41.76
C VAL A 213 5.14 29.13 -41.10
N GLY A 214 5.73 30.34 -41.14
CA GLY A 214 7.00 30.63 -40.46
C GLY A 214 6.92 30.51 -38.94
N ASP A 215 5.83 30.99 -38.34
CA ASP A 215 5.58 30.88 -36.89
C ASP A 215 5.47 29.41 -36.45
N VAL A 216 4.76 28.59 -37.23
CA VAL A 216 4.60 27.13 -37.00
C VAL A 216 5.97 26.42 -37.08
N ALA A 217 6.78 26.75 -38.09
CA ALA A 217 8.08 26.12 -38.28
C ALA A 217 9.04 26.32 -37.09
N SER A 218 9.06 27.52 -36.50
CA SER A 218 10.03 27.93 -35.47
C SER A 218 9.61 27.59 -34.04
N LYS A 219 8.32 27.78 -33.71
CA LYS A 219 7.84 27.67 -32.32
C LYS A 219 7.61 26.23 -31.88
N ASP A 220 7.15 25.37 -32.79
CA ASP A 220 6.78 24.00 -32.46
C ASP A 220 7.99 23.12 -32.14
N MET A 221 9.14 23.37 -32.78
CA MET A 221 10.33 22.52 -32.60
C MET A 221 10.99 22.68 -31.23
N ASN A 222 11.18 23.91 -30.76
CA ASN A 222 11.78 24.16 -29.44
C ASN A 222 10.89 23.64 -28.30
N MET A 223 9.57 23.81 -28.43
CA MET A 223 8.61 23.28 -27.47
C MET A 223 8.61 21.75 -27.46
N ALA A 224 8.65 21.12 -28.64
CA ALA A 224 8.73 19.67 -28.77
C ALA A 224 9.97 19.08 -28.10
N ILE A 225 11.15 19.62 -28.39
CA ILE A 225 12.42 19.14 -27.80
C ILE A 225 12.42 19.30 -26.28
N SER A 226 11.92 20.43 -25.77
CA SER A 226 11.81 20.67 -24.33
C SER A 226 10.83 19.71 -23.65
N ALA A 227 9.69 19.45 -24.29
CA ALA A 227 8.71 18.48 -23.82
C ALA A 227 9.30 17.06 -23.77
N LYS A 228 10.06 16.66 -24.80
CA LYS A 228 10.80 15.38 -24.82
C LYS A 228 11.72 15.25 -23.62
N SER A 229 12.61 16.22 -23.43
CA SER A 229 13.57 16.20 -22.32
C SER A 229 12.86 16.09 -20.97
N ARG A 230 11.74 16.80 -20.80
CA ARG A 230 10.94 16.73 -19.57
C ARG A 230 10.33 15.35 -19.34
N VAL A 231 9.81 14.72 -20.38
CA VAL A 231 9.25 13.37 -20.25
C VAL A 231 10.34 12.34 -20.02
N ASP A 232 11.50 12.45 -20.68
CA ASP A 232 12.64 11.54 -20.45
C ASP A 232 13.08 11.56 -18.98
N MET A 233 13.18 12.75 -18.38
CA MET A 233 13.46 12.90 -16.93
C MET A 233 12.37 12.26 -16.05
N MET A 234 11.09 12.46 -16.40
CA MET A 234 9.98 11.86 -15.65
C MET A 234 9.99 10.33 -15.75
N LEU A 235 10.32 9.78 -16.92
CA LEU A 235 10.41 8.32 -17.12
C LEU A 235 11.59 7.72 -16.35
N GLU A 236 12.72 8.42 -16.28
CA GLU A 236 13.86 8.02 -15.44
C GLU A 236 13.49 8.04 -13.95
N GLU A 237 12.78 9.07 -13.50
CA GLU A 237 12.28 9.17 -12.13
C GLU A 237 11.31 8.02 -11.79
N VAL A 238 10.37 7.69 -12.70
CA VAL A 238 9.48 6.53 -12.56
C VAL A 238 10.26 5.23 -12.48
N GLY A 239 11.30 5.06 -13.31
CA GLY A 239 12.18 3.90 -13.24
C GLY A 239 12.90 3.77 -11.88
N SER A 240 13.40 4.88 -11.35
CA SER A 240 14.04 4.92 -10.03
C SER A 240 13.06 4.63 -8.89
N MET A 241 11.84 5.16 -8.97
CA MET A 241 10.75 4.92 -8.02
C MET A 241 10.40 3.43 -8.00
N ASN A 242 10.26 2.82 -9.17
CA ASN A 242 9.91 1.42 -9.31
C ASN A 242 10.98 0.50 -8.68
N LYS A 243 12.26 0.84 -8.84
CA LYS A 243 13.37 0.14 -8.19
C LYS A 243 13.28 0.22 -6.66
N ARG A 244 13.06 1.43 -6.12
CA ARG A 244 12.89 1.65 -4.67
C ARG A 244 11.69 0.89 -4.10
N VAL A 245 10.58 0.85 -4.83
CA VAL A 245 9.40 0.07 -4.43
C VAL A 245 9.75 -1.42 -4.37
N SER A 246 10.46 -1.95 -5.36
CA SER A 246 10.90 -3.35 -5.36
C SER A 246 11.82 -3.67 -4.19
N GLU A 247 12.75 -2.78 -3.85
CA GLU A 247 13.66 -2.94 -2.70
C GLU A 247 12.87 -2.96 -1.38
N ASN A 248 11.96 -1.98 -1.19
CA ASN A 248 11.10 -1.92 -0.01
C ASN A 248 10.19 -3.16 0.12
N LEU A 249 9.66 -3.68 -0.99
CA LEU A 249 8.86 -4.92 -0.98
C LEU A 249 9.69 -6.14 -0.56
N GLY A 250 10.97 -6.19 -0.96
CA GLY A 250 11.92 -7.18 -0.48
C GLY A 250 12.14 -7.10 1.02
N GLU A 251 12.33 -5.88 1.57
CA GLU A 251 12.45 -5.67 3.02
C GLU A 251 11.17 -6.07 3.77
N VAL A 252 9.99 -5.70 3.26
CA VAL A 252 8.71 -6.11 3.86
C VAL A 252 8.59 -7.64 3.89
N SER A 253 9.00 -8.35 2.83
CA SER A 253 8.99 -9.82 2.82
C SER A 253 9.88 -10.40 3.92
N LEU A 254 11.09 -9.85 4.12
CA LEU A 254 12.00 -10.29 5.18
C LEU A 254 11.40 -10.03 6.57
N ILE A 255 10.76 -8.88 6.77
CA ILE A 255 10.06 -8.55 8.01
C ILE A 255 8.92 -9.55 8.24
N SER A 256 8.10 -9.86 7.23
CA SER A 256 7.02 -10.84 7.33
C SER A 256 7.52 -12.23 7.74
N ASP A 257 8.65 -12.69 7.18
CA ASP A 257 9.26 -13.97 7.57
C ASP A 257 9.76 -13.94 9.03
N ASN A 258 10.35 -12.82 9.48
CA ASN A 258 10.75 -12.66 10.89
C ASN A 258 9.55 -12.65 11.85
N ILE A 259 8.46 -11.97 11.48
CA ILE A 259 7.23 -11.99 12.29
C ILE A 259 6.66 -13.41 12.31
N ASN A 260 6.65 -14.13 11.19
CA ASN A 260 6.17 -15.52 11.16
C ASN A 260 6.95 -16.41 12.14
N ASN A 261 8.28 -16.30 12.14
CA ASN A 261 9.13 -17.02 13.07
C ASN A 261 8.84 -16.66 14.54
N ASN A 262 8.67 -15.37 14.85
CA ASN A 262 8.33 -14.91 16.19
C ASN A 262 6.95 -15.42 16.65
N VAL A 263 5.96 -15.44 15.74
CA VAL A 263 4.63 -15.99 16.03
C VAL A 263 4.72 -17.50 16.31
N ASN A 264 5.46 -18.25 15.49
CA ASN A 264 5.68 -19.68 15.72
C ASN A 264 6.40 -19.95 17.05
N GLN A 265 7.34 -19.09 17.44
CA GLN A 265 7.99 -19.17 18.75
C GLN A 265 7.02 -18.85 19.89
N ALA A 266 6.16 -17.84 19.75
CA ALA A 266 5.18 -17.47 20.75
C ALA A 266 4.11 -18.56 20.94
N VAL A 267 3.65 -19.19 19.85
CA VAL A 267 2.73 -20.33 19.89
C VAL A 267 3.34 -21.52 20.62
N ARG A 268 4.63 -21.84 20.37
CA ARG A 268 5.35 -22.84 21.16
C ARG A 268 5.46 -22.44 22.62
N GLY A 269 5.68 -21.16 22.88
CA GLY A 269 5.71 -20.58 24.22
C GLY A 269 4.45 -20.92 25.03
N LEU A 270 3.26 -20.90 24.42
CA LEU A 270 1.98 -21.20 25.08
C LEU A 270 1.90 -22.59 25.74
N GLN A 271 2.78 -23.53 25.40
CA GLN A 271 2.88 -24.83 26.07
C GLN A 271 3.19 -24.71 27.58
N PHE A 272 3.66 -23.55 28.05
CA PHE A 272 3.80 -23.31 29.49
C PHE A 272 2.47 -23.42 30.25
N GLU A 273 1.33 -23.24 29.58
CA GLU A 273 0.00 -23.40 30.18
C GLU A 273 -0.20 -24.82 30.70
N ASP A 274 0.14 -25.84 29.90
CA ASP A 274 0.05 -27.24 30.31
C ASP A 274 0.90 -27.50 31.57
N ILE A 275 2.12 -26.95 31.61
CA ILE A 275 3.04 -27.09 32.75
C ILE A 275 2.45 -26.43 34.01
N VAL A 276 1.94 -25.20 33.89
CA VAL A 276 1.38 -24.46 35.03
C VAL A 276 0.07 -25.08 35.50
N SER A 277 -0.79 -25.53 34.58
CA SER A 277 -2.02 -26.27 34.89
C SER A 277 -1.72 -27.57 35.66
N GLN A 278 -0.71 -28.34 35.26
CA GLN A 278 -0.27 -29.54 36.00
C GLN A 278 0.27 -29.21 37.40
N GLN A 279 1.01 -28.11 37.54
CA GLN A 279 1.54 -27.67 38.84
C GLN A 279 0.42 -27.21 39.78
N ILE A 280 -0.59 -26.52 39.26
CA ILE A 280 -1.79 -26.14 40.02
C ILE A 280 -2.57 -27.38 40.46
N ASP A 281 -2.76 -28.35 39.57
CA ASP A 281 -3.48 -29.59 39.89
C ASP A 281 -2.76 -30.41 40.96
N SER A 282 -1.43 -30.46 40.90
CA SER A 282 -0.61 -31.07 41.94
C SER A 282 -0.76 -30.34 43.27
N SER A 283 -0.70 -29.00 43.26
CA SER A 283 -0.88 -28.16 44.45
C SER A 283 -2.25 -28.34 45.10
N GLN A 284 -3.32 -28.42 44.30
CA GLN A 284 -4.67 -28.70 44.79
C GLN A 284 -4.77 -30.09 45.44
N LYS A 285 -4.21 -31.13 44.80
CA LYS A 285 -4.16 -32.48 45.39
C LYS A 285 -3.45 -32.50 46.75
N TYR A 286 -2.35 -31.75 46.90
CA TYR A 286 -1.65 -31.65 48.19
C TYR A 286 -2.48 -30.95 49.25
N LEU A 287 -3.16 -29.86 48.90
CA LEU A 287 -4.05 -29.14 49.80
C LEU A 287 -5.22 -30.03 50.24
N GLU A 288 -5.84 -30.79 49.32
CA GLU A 288 -6.89 -31.76 49.66
C GLU A 288 -6.39 -32.87 50.59
N LYS A 289 -5.17 -33.38 50.38
CA LYS A 289 -4.54 -34.34 51.30
C LYS A 289 -4.24 -33.74 52.66
N LEU A 290 -3.80 -32.48 52.73
CA LEU A 290 -3.56 -31.76 53.98
C LEU A 290 -4.87 -31.59 54.77
N LYS A 291 -5.96 -31.24 54.07
CA LYS A 291 -7.31 -31.19 54.66
C LYS A 291 -7.75 -32.56 55.17
N GLY A 292 -7.49 -33.62 54.42
CA GLY A 292 -7.75 -35.00 54.86
C GLY A 292 -7.01 -35.33 56.16
N PHE A 293 -5.71 -35.02 56.22
CA PHE A 293 -4.90 -35.20 57.42
C PHE A 293 -5.39 -34.37 58.62
N SER A 294 -5.78 -33.11 58.39
CA SER A 294 -6.43 -32.23 59.39
C SER A 294 -7.70 -32.87 59.96
N ASN A 295 -8.56 -33.42 59.09
CA ASN A 295 -9.77 -34.10 59.49
C ASN A 295 -9.50 -35.41 60.25
N ASP A 296 -8.49 -36.19 59.84
CA ASP A 296 -8.06 -37.41 60.55
C ASP A 296 -7.62 -37.09 62.00
N ILE A 297 -6.93 -35.95 62.21
CA ILE A 297 -6.57 -35.46 63.55
C ILE A 297 -7.81 -35.19 64.38
N LEU A 298 -8.78 -34.45 63.83
CA LEU A 298 -10.03 -34.10 64.53
C LEU A 298 -10.87 -35.34 64.87
N GLN A 299 -11.04 -36.24 63.91
CA GLN A 299 -11.77 -37.48 64.11
C GLN A 299 -11.11 -38.33 65.20
N GLY A 300 -9.79 -38.48 65.13
CA GLY A 300 -9.04 -39.26 66.12
C GLY A 300 -9.07 -38.67 67.54
N LEU A 301 -9.10 -37.35 67.67
CA LEU A 301 -9.28 -36.66 68.96
C LEU A 301 -10.71 -36.81 69.50
N SER A 302 -11.71 -36.79 68.62
CA SER A 302 -13.10 -37.02 69.01
C SER A 302 -13.32 -38.48 69.45
N GLU A 303 -12.68 -39.45 68.79
CA GLU A 303 -12.67 -40.87 69.18
C GLU A 303 -12.06 -41.04 70.60
N LEU A 304 -10.97 -40.33 70.90
CA LEU A 304 -10.35 -40.29 72.24
C LEU A 304 -11.27 -39.71 73.33
N ASN A 305 -12.10 -38.71 73.02
CA ASN A 305 -13.00 -38.12 74.02
C ASN A 305 -14.15 -39.06 74.42
N SER A 306 -14.50 -40.01 73.56
CA SER A 306 -15.60 -40.96 73.78
C SER A 306 -15.22 -42.19 74.63
N THR A 307 -13.96 -42.31 75.06
CA THR A 307 -13.45 -43.48 75.82
C THR A 307 -13.46 -43.21 77.33
N GLU A 308 -14.36 -43.87 78.09
CA GLU A 308 -14.62 -43.61 79.52
C GLU A 308 -13.61 -44.26 80.52
N ASN A 309 -12.68 -45.11 80.09
CA ASN A 309 -11.77 -45.87 80.97
C ASN A 309 -10.28 -45.49 80.79
N GLU A 310 -9.55 -45.22 81.89
CA GLU A 310 -8.13 -44.81 81.88
C GLU A 310 -7.17 -45.84 81.24
N ILE A 311 -7.42 -47.15 81.39
CA ILE A 311 -6.57 -48.21 80.80
C ILE A 311 -6.74 -48.26 79.26
N THR A 312 -7.93 -47.94 78.78
CA THR A 312 -8.28 -47.92 77.35
C THR A 312 -7.80 -46.63 76.69
N TYR A 313 -7.68 -45.54 77.45
CA TYR A 313 -7.20 -44.24 76.97
C TYR A 313 -5.76 -44.30 76.43
N ASP A 314 -4.85 -44.98 77.13
CA ASP A 314 -3.44 -45.10 76.73
C ASP A 314 -3.26 -45.98 75.47
N GLU A 315 -4.12 -47.01 75.30
CA GLU A 315 -4.16 -47.82 74.08
C GLU A 315 -4.75 -47.03 72.90
N SER A 316 -5.82 -46.27 73.12
CA SER A 316 -6.42 -45.39 72.11
C SER A 316 -5.46 -44.27 71.67
N ILE A 317 -4.65 -43.71 72.57
CA ILE A 317 -3.60 -42.73 72.19
C ILE A 317 -2.52 -43.38 71.32
N LYS A 318 -2.11 -44.62 71.63
CA LYS A 318 -1.14 -45.36 70.80
C LYS A 318 -1.70 -45.64 69.41
N GLU A 319 -2.96 -46.04 69.33
CA GLU A 319 -3.64 -46.31 68.07
C GLU A 319 -3.81 -45.04 67.22
N LEU A 320 -4.19 -43.93 67.85
CA LEU A 320 -4.25 -42.62 67.19
C LEU A 320 -2.86 -42.19 66.67
N LYS A 321 -1.81 -42.32 67.49
CA LYS A 321 -0.43 -42.02 67.06
C LYS A 321 -0.03 -42.86 65.85
N LEU A 322 -0.44 -44.13 65.78
CA LEU A 322 -0.16 -45.00 64.65
C LEU A 322 -0.94 -44.55 63.40
N LYS A 323 -2.25 -44.28 63.51
CA LYS A 323 -3.08 -43.73 62.42
C LYS A 323 -2.49 -42.43 61.87
N LEU A 324 -2.15 -41.47 62.72
CA LEU A 324 -1.56 -40.19 62.33
C LEU A 324 -0.18 -40.35 61.67
N LYS A 325 0.63 -41.31 62.13
CA LYS A 325 1.94 -41.61 61.52
C LYS A 325 1.77 -42.15 60.10
N ASN A 326 0.74 -42.98 59.86
CA ASN A 326 0.40 -43.50 58.54
C ASN A 326 -0.15 -42.40 57.62
N SER A 327 -1.11 -41.58 58.07
CA SER A 327 -1.63 -40.45 57.26
C SER A 327 -0.52 -39.42 56.95
N ARG A 328 0.39 -39.16 57.89
CA ARG A 328 1.58 -38.32 57.63
C ARG A 328 2.54 -38.93 56.60
N SER A 329 2.70 -40.26 56.60
CA SER A 329 3.51 -40.95 55.59
C SER A 329 2.91 -40.77 54.19
N ASN A 330 1.58 -40.91 54.07
CA ASN A 330 0.86 -40.71 52.80
C ASN A 330 0.92 -39.25 52.31
N LEU A 331 1.00 -38.27 53.22
CA LEU A 331 1.20 -36.86 52.88
C LEU A 331 2.58 -36.61 52.24
N ASN A 332 3.62 -37.29 52.72
CA ASN A 332 5.01 -37.07 52.30
C ASN A 332 5.45 -37.88 51.07
N HIS A 333 4.86 -39.06 50.83
CA HIS A 333 5.38 -40.01 49.83
C HIS A 333 5.22 -39.55 48.37
N GLU A 334 4.33 -38.60 48.09
CA GLU A 334 4.07 -38.11 46.74
C GLU A 334 4.69 -36.75 46.40
N ARG A 335 5.31 -36.06 47.37
CA ARG A 335 5.99 -34.77 47.11
C ARG A 335 7.06 -34.84 46.02
N ASP A 336 7.57 -36.02 45.71
CA ASP A 336 8.75 -36.25 44.86
C ASP A 336 8.49 -36.29 43.34
N LYS A 337 7.25 -36.12 42.84
CA LYS A 337 7.04 -36.15 41.38
C LYS A 337 5.93 -35.23 40.84
N PRO A 338 6.23 -33.94 40.64
CA PRO A 338 5.95 -33.30 39.38
C PRO A 338 7.19 -33.47 38.49
N ALA A 339 7.02 -33.93 37.25
CA ALA A 339 8.12 -33.93 36.29
C ALA A 339 8.65 -32.50 36.17
N HIS A 340 9.83 -32.24 36.74
CA HIS A 340 10.53 -30.96 36.57
C HIS A 340 11.01 -30.87 35.12
N GLN A 341 10.16 -30.33 34.26
CA GLN A 341 10.61 -29.78 32.99
C GLN A 341 11.08 -28.35 33.30
N GLU A 342 12.36 -28.19 33.60
CA GLU A 342 12.96 -26.90 33.97
C GLU A 342 13.04 -25.92 32.79
N SER A 343 12.72 -26.35 31.57
CA SER A 343 12.80 -25.52 30.37
C SER A 343 11.75 -25.88 29.31
N ILE A 344 11.12 -24.83 28.77
CA ILE A 344 10.22 -24.85 27.59
C ILE A 344 10.95 -25.35 26.33
N VAL A 345 12.30 -25.39 26.33
CA VAL A 345 13.13 -25.67 25.15
C VAL A 345 13.35 -27.17 24.88
N GLU A 346 13.03 -28.07 25.82
CA GLU A 346 13.34 -29.51 25.69
C GLU A 346 12.33 -30.34 24.88
N GLY A 347 11.30 -29.72 24.32
CA GLY A 347 10.38 -30.38 23.39
C GLY A 347 10.70 -30.05 21.94
N GLU A 348 11.62 -30.78 21.31
CA GLU A 348 11.58 -30.87 19.84
C GLU A 348 10.27 -31.57 19.46
N VAL A 349 9.40 -30.86 18.74
CA VAL A 349 8.26 -31.48 18.08
C VAL A 349 8.52 -31.43 16.58
N GLU A 350 8.68 -32.61 15.98
CA GLU A 350 8.53 -32.83 14.55
C GLU A 350 7.18 -32.26 14.09
N LEU A 351 7.24 -31.22 13.26
CA LEU A 351 6.09 -30.67 12.56
C LEU A 351 5.67 -31.67 11.47
N PHE A 352 4.43 -32.16 11.55
CA PHE A 352 3.72 -32.75 10.41
C PHE A 352 3.21 -31.66 9.48
#